data_AF-A0A7S3P9E2-F1
#
_entry.id   AF-A0A7S3P9E2-F1
#
_cell.length_a   1.000
_cell.length_b   1.000
_cell.length_c   1.000
_cell.angle_alpha   90.00
_cell.angle_beta   90.00
_cell.angle_gamma   90.00
#
_symmetry.space_group_name_H-M   'P 1'
#
loop_
_entity.id
_entity.type
_entity.pdbx_description
1 polymer ?
#
loop_
_entity_poly.entity_id
_entity_poly.type
_entity_poly.pdbx_seq_one_letter_code
_entity_poly.pdbx_strand_id
1 'polypeptide(L)'
;GFDRKILEKALPQKTLEKYDSIQCSLALQAAGLECMVECPKCGFKVELSSDQKILICPVGSCKYESCRECGEAAHIPLRCDEVEKKEETTGRITVEEAISRAKIRHCPKCNKAFLKESGCNKI
;
A
#
# COMPACT_ATOMS: atom_id res chain seq x y z
N GLY A 1 -32.99 2.95 2.29
CA GLY A 1 -31.81 3.81 2.54
C GLY A 1 -32.26 5.07 3.26
N PHE A 2 -31.38 5.73 3.99
CA PHE A 2 -31.66 7.04 4.58
C PHE A 2 -31.77 8.12 3.50
N ASP A 3 -32.59 9.15 3.74
CA ASP A 3 -32.72 10.29 2.83
C ASP A 3 -31.40 11.07 2.73
N ARG A 4 -30.97 11.40 1.50
CA ARG A 4 -29.68 12.08 1.26
C ARG A 4 -29.58 13.43 1.96
N LYS A 5 -30.69 14.18 2.01
CA LYS A 5 -30.77 15.48 2.71
C LYS A 5 -30.53 15.37 4.22
N ILE A 6 -30.80 14.21 4.83
CA ILE A 6 -30.57 13.97 6.26
C ILE A 6 -29.09 13.63 6.47
N LEU A 7 -28.51 12.81 5.59
CA LEU A 7 -27.09 12.45 5.63
C LEU A 7 -26.18 13.67 5.48
N GLU A 8 -26.52 14.58 4.56
CA GLU A 8 -25.77 15.84 4.34
C GLU A 8 -25.76 16.76 5.57
N LYS A 9 -26.83 16.71 6.39
CA LYS A 9 -26.91 17.50 7.63
C LYS A 9 -26.25 16.82 8.82
N ALA A 10 -26.24 15.49 8.84
CA ALA A 10 -25.79 14.70 9.98
C ALA A 10 -24.30 14.33 9.91
N LEU A 11 -23.71 14.25 8.71
CA LEU A 11 -22.36 13.75 8.50
C LEU A 11 -21.39 14.84 8.02
N PRO A 12 -20.13 14.83 8.50
CA PRO A 12 -19.07 15.62 7.90
C PRO A 12 -18.83 15.23 6.43
N GLN A 13 -18.42 16.21 5.61
CA GLN A 13 -18.18 16.02 4.18
C GLN A 13 -17.29 14.81 3.86
N LYS A 14 -16.17 14.66 4.58
CA LYS A 14 -15.24 13.52 4.40
C LYS A 14 -15.90 12.15 4.62
N THR A 15 -16.84 12.07 5.55
CA THR A 15 -17.57 10.83 5.84
C THR A 15 -18.61 10.57 4.76
N LEU A 16 -19.24 11.62 4.25
CA LEU A 16 -20.22 11.54 3.17
C LEU A 16 -19.60 11.09 1.85
N GLU A 17 -18.43 11.62 1.50
CA GLU A 17 -17.66 11.19 0.32
C GLU A 17 -17.30 9.70 0.38
N LYS A 18 -16.88 9.22 1.57
CA LYS A 18 -16.63 7.79 1.80
C LYS A 18 -17.90 6.95 1.72
N TYR A 19 -19.02 7.46 2.24
CA TYR A 19 -20.30 6.78 2.13
C TYR A 19 -20.71 6.62 0.67
N ASP A 20 -20.64 7.69 -0.12
CA ASP A 20 -20.97 7.67 -1.55
C ASP A 20 -20.05 6.71 -2.33
N SER A 21 -18.74 6.69 -2.05
CA SER A 21 -17.81 5.77 -2.73
C SER A 21 -18.13 4.30 -2.46
N ILE A 22 -18.52 3.96 -1.21
CA ILE A 22 -18.97 2.62 -0.84
C ILE A 22 -20.30 2.27 -1.51
N GLN A 23 -21.28 3.18 -1.51
CA GLN A 23 -22.56 2.95 -2.18
C GLN A 23 -22.38 2.71 -3.69
N CYS A 24 -21.51 3.49 -4.35
CA CYS A 24 -21.15 3.26 -5.74
C CYS A 24 -20.51 1.89 -5.95
N SER A 25 -19.58 1.49 -5.08
CA SER A 25 -18.95 0.15 -5.14
C SER A 25 -19.98 -0.98 -5.03
N LEU A 26 -20.90 -0.89 -4.07
CA LEU A 26 -21.97 -1.87 -3.86
C LEU A 26 -22.93 -1.93 -5.05
N ALA A 27 -23.28 -0.78 -5.63
CA ALA A 27 -24.13 -0.72 -6.81
C ALA A 27 -23.48 -1.40 -8.03
N LEU A 28 -22.17 -1.22 -8.22
CA LEU A 28 -21.40 -1.88 -9.28
C LEU A 28 -21.36 -3.40 -9.09
N GLN A 29 -21.14 -3.85 -7.85
CA GLN A 29 -21.19 -5.27 -7.50
C GLN A 29 -22.57 -5.87 -7.76
N ALA A 30 -23.63 -5.18 -7.33
CA ALA A 30 -25.01 -5.62 -7.55
C ALA A 30 -25.41 -5.66 -9.04
N ALA A 31 -24.78 -4.82 -9.87
CA ALA A 31 -24.97 -4.82 -11.32
C ALA A 31 -24.21 -5.95 -12.04
N GLY A 32 -23.43 -6.78 -11.33
CA GLY A 32 -22.65 -7.87 -11.92
C GLY A 32 -21.43 -7.40 -12.72
N LEU A 33 -20.99 -6.16 -12.51
CA LEU A 33 -19.77 -5.60 -13.12
C LEU A 33 -18.54 -6.05 -12.33
N GLU A 34 -18.30 -7.37 -12.29
CA GLU A 34 -17.20 -8.00 -11.54
C GLU A 34 -15.81 -7.77 -12.17
N CYS A 35 -15.78 -7.30 -13.42
CA CYS A 35 -14.56 -7.05 -14.19
C CYS A 35 -13.95 -5.66 -13.98
N MET A 36 -14.41 -4.90 -12.98
CA MET A 36 -13.91 -3.56 -12.71
C MET A 36 -12.71 -3.60 -11.76
N VAL A 37 -11.57 -3.10 -12.23
CA VAL A 37 -10.30 -3.02 -11.48
C VAL A 37 -9.98 -1.55 -11.22
N GLU A 38 -9.56 -1.23 -10.01
CA GLU A 38 -9.16 0.12 -9.62
C GLU A 38 -7.65 0.30 -9.75
N CYS A 39 -7.22 1.40 -10.38
CA CYS A 39 -5.81 1.73 -10.47
C CYS A 39 -5.26 2.17 -9.09
N PRO A 40 -4.21 1.52 -8.57
CA PRO A 40 -3.69 1.77 -7.21
C PRO A 40 -3.10 3.19 -7.03
N LYS A 41 -2.73 3.86 -8.13
CA LYS A 41 -2.05 5.17 -8.09
C LYS A 41 -3.00 6.36 -8.16
N CYS A 42 -4.11 6.24 -8.89
CA CYS A 42 -5.01 7.36 -9.15
C CYS A 42 -6.48 7.07 -8.80
N GLY A 43 -6.83 5.84 -8.39
CA GLY A 43 -8.20 5.44 -8.05
C GLY A 43 -9.14 5.33 -9.25
N PHE A 44 -8.61 5.41 -10.48
CA PHE A 44 -9.43 5.31 -11.70
C PHE A 44 -9.89 3.86 -11.89
N LYS A 45 -11.20 3.66 -12.07
CA LYS A 45 -11.82 2.35 -12.27
C LYS A 45 -11.93 2.03 -13.75
N VAL A 46 -11.40 0.87 -14.14
CA VAL A 46 -11.36 0.40 -15.53
C VAL A 46 -11.99 -0.98 -15.60
N GLU A 47 -12.77 -1.24 -16.63
CA GLU A 47 -13.22 -2.59 -16.95
C GLU A 47 -12.13 -3.30 -17.76
N LEU A 48 -11.64 -4.44 -17.25
CA LEU A 48 -10.68 -5.30 -17.95
C LEU A 48 -11.26 -6.69 -18.17
N SER A 49 -10.95 -7.29 -19.31
CA SER A 49 -11.30 -8.69 -19.58
C SER A 49 -10.66 -9.63 -18.55
N SER A 50 -11.32 -10.76 -18.27
CA SER A 50 -10.83 -11.82 -17.37
C SER A 50 -9.40 -12.29 -17.68
N ASP A 51 -9.02 -12.20 -18.96
CA ASP A 51 -7.78 -12.80 -19.47
C ASP A 51 -6.56 -11.89 -19.24
N GLN A 52 -6.79 -10.59 -18.99
CA GLN A 52 -5.73 -9.62 -18.76
C GLN A 52 -5.32 -9.60 -17.29
N LYS A 53 -4.04 -9.96 -17.04
CA LYS A 53 -3.40 -9.91 -15.71
C LYS A 53 -2.78 -8.56 -15.38
N ILE A 54 -2.45 -7.76 -16.40
CA ILE A 54 -1.85 -6.44 -16.25
C ILE A 54 -2.90 -5.38 -16.57
N LEU A 55 -3.09 -4.45 -15.63
CA LEU A 55 -3.82 -3.21 -15.82
C LEU A 55 -2.85 -2.12 -16.28
N ILE A 56 -3.11 -1.55 -17.45
CA ILE A 56 -2.46 -0.33 -17.93
C ILE A 56 -3.45 0.81 -17.73
N CYS A 57 -3.09 1.78 -16.88
CA CYS A 57 -3.99 2.90 -16.60
C CYS A 57 -4.25 3.73 -17.88
N PRO A 58 -5.52 3.95 -18.29
CA PRO A 58 -5.86 4.73 -19.49
C PRO A 58 -5.66 6.24 -19.28
N VAL A 59 -5.48 6.69 -18.04
CA VAL A 59 -5.25 8.09 -17.72
C VAL A 59 -3.86 8.49 -18.22
N GLY A 60 -3.80 9.40 -19.19
CA GLY A 60 -2.56 9.81 -19.86
C GLY A 60 -1.45 10.35 -18.94
N SER A 61 -1.81 10.89 -17.77
CA SER A 61 -0.87 11.35 -16.74
C SER A 61 -0.37 10.25 -15.80
N CYS A 62 -1.10 9.14 -15.68
CA CYS A 62 -0.76 8.04 -14.78
C CYS A 62 0.04 6.95 -15.51
N LYS A 63 -0.53 6.40 -16.59
CA LYS A 63 0.00 5.29 -17.41
C LYS A 63 0.67 4.16 -16.60
N TYR A 64 0.22 3.97 -15.37
CA TYR A 64 0.85 3.02 -14.46
C TYR A 64 0.43 1.60 -14.84
N GLU A 65 1.42 0.71 -14.92
CA GLU A 65 1.23 -0.71 -15.18
C GLU A 65 1.23 -1.45 -13.85
N SER A 66 0.09 -2.04 -13.52
CA SER A 66 -0.12 -2.74 -12.25
C SER A 66 -0.69 -4.13 -12.47
N CYS A 67 -0.39 -5.06 -11.58
CA CYS A 67 -0.98 -6.39 -11.55
C CYS A 67 -2.44 -6.31 -11.06
N ARG A 68 -3.35 -6.97 -11.75
CA ARG A 68 -4.79 -6.99 -11.41
C ARG A 68 -5.08 -7.60 -10.04
N GLU A 69 -4.31 -8.60 -9.63
CA GLU A 69 -4.59 -9.38 -8.41
C GLU A 69 -4.05 -8.72 -7.15
N CYS A 70 -2.81 -8.22 -7.19
CA CYS A 70 -2.13 -7.66 -6.02
C CYS A 70 -2.06 -6.12 -6.02
N GLY A 71 -2.33 -5.46 -7.14
CA GLY A 71 -2.23 -4.00 -7.27
C GLY A 71 -0.80 -3.44 -7.26
N GLU A 72 0.23 -4.31 -7.21
CA GLU A 72 1.63 -3.91 -7.30
C GLU A 72 2.04 -3.62 -8.75
N ALA A 73 3.25 -3.08 -8.94
CA ALA A 73 3.82 -2.89 -10.27
C ALA A 73 3.79 -4.19 -11.09
N ALA A 74 3.55 -4.09 -12.40
CA ALA A 74 3.54 -5.26 -13.28
C ALA A 74 4.83 -6.09 -13.11
N HIS A 75 4.67 -7.36 -12.72
CA HIS A 75 5.77 -8.21 -12.28
C HIS A 75 5.85 -9.55 -13.04
N ILE A 76 5.18 -9.68 -14.19
CA ILE A 76 5.30 -10.88 -15.04
C ILE A 76 6.77 -11.03 -15.49
N PRO A 77 7.43 -12.19 -15.31
CA PRO A 77 6.87 -13.53 -15.06
C PRO A 77 6.76 -13.99 -13.59
N LEU A 78 7.12 -13.16 -12.61
CA LEU A 78 7.04 -13.51 -11.18
C LEU A 78 5.59 -13.68 -10.72
N ARG A 79 5.39 -14.56 -9.75
CA ARG A 79 4.09 -14.74 -9.07
C ARG A 79 3.86 -13.62 -8.05
N CYS A 80 2.60 -13.32 -7.75
CA CYS A 80 2.24 -12.29 -6.76
C CYS A 80 2.90 -12.53 -5.38
N ASP A 81 3.08 -13.80 -4.99
CA ASP A 81 3.72 -14.20 -3.72
C ASP A 81 5.23 -13.98 -3.70
N GLU A 82 5.87 -13.86 -4.87
CA GLU A 82 7.32 -13.65 -5.01
C GLU A 82 7.67 -12.16 -5.02
N VAL A 83 6.67 -11.29 -5.11
CA VAL A 83 6.85 -9.84 -5.09
C VAL A 83 6.93 -9.39 -3.64
N GLU A 84 8.13 -9.01 -3.21
CA GLU A 84 8.30 -8.40 -1.89
C GLU A 84 7.48 -7.11 -1.80
N LYS A 85 6.53 -7.08 -0.85
CA LYS A 85 5.79 -5.86 -0.53
C LYS A 85 6.71 -4.92 0.22
N LYS A 86 6.77 -3.66 -0.20
CA LYS A 86 7.63 -2.64 0.42
C LYS A 86 7.41 -2.51 1.93
N GLU A 87 6.19 -2.74 2.41
CA GLU A 87 5.85 -2.69 3.84
C GLU A 87 6.52 -3.82 4.64
N GLU A 88 6.53 -5.04 4.10
CA GLU A 88 7.16 -6.20 4.74
C GLU A 88 8.67 -6.02 4.83
N THR A 89 9.30 -5.55 3.75
CA THR A 89 10.73 -5.24 3.69
C THR A 89 11.07 -4.11 4.67
N THR A 90 10.23 -3.09 4.79
CA THR A 90 10.46 -1.98 5.74
C THR A 90 10.40 -2.47 7.19
N GLY A 91 9.40 -3.30 7.54
CA GLY A 91 9.30 -3.88 8.88
C GLY A 91 10.53 -4.71 9.26
N ARG A 92 10.97 -5.59 8.36
CA ARG A 92 12.20 -6.38 8.54
C ARG A 92 13.44 -5.50 8.75
N ILE A 93 13.65 -4.54 7.83
CA ILE A 93 14.82 -3.64 7.87
C ILE A 93 14.84 -2.83 9.17
N THR A 94 13.71 -2.28 9.61
CA THR A 94 13.67 -1.46 10.83
C THR A 94 14.10 -2.25 12.07
N VAL A 95 13.70 -3.52 12.16
CA VAL A 95 14.10 -4.43 13.25
C VAL A 95 15.59 -4.78 13.14
N GLU A 96 16.06 -5.15 11.95
CA GLU A 96 17.47 -5.47 11.69
C GLU A 96 18.40 -4.30 12.01
N GLU A 97 18.01 -3.08 11.62
CA GLU A 97 18.73 -1.86 11.94
C GLU A 97 18.70 -1.55 13.44
N ALA A 98 17.57 -1.75 14.13
CA ALA A 98 17.48 -1.54 15.57
C ALA A 98 18.41 -2.49 16.34
N ILE A 99 18.46 -3.77 15.94
CA ILE A 99 19.39 -4.75 16.49
C ILE A 99 20.85 -4.35 16.21
N SER A 100 21.13 -3.89 15.00
CA SER A 100 22.47 -3.43 14.61
C SER A 100 22.91 -2.22 15.42
N ARG A 101 22.02 -1.22 15.58
CA ARG A 101 22.27 -0.04 16.43
C ARG A 101 22.48 -0.40 17.90
N ALA A 102 21.75 -1.38 18.44
CA ALA A 102 21.92 -1.83 19.82
C ALA A 102 23.29 -2.49 20.08
N LYS A 103 23.90 -3.09 19.05
CA LYS A 103 25.25 -3.67 19.13
C LYS A 103 26.36 -2.63 18.98
N ILE A 104 26.10 -1.54 18.26
CA ILE A 104 27.04 -0.45 18.05
C ILE A 104 27.04 0.47 19.27
N ARG A 105 28.20 0.63 19.91
CA ARG A 105 28.39 1.60 21.00
C ARG A 105 29.01 2.88 20.44
N HIS A 106 28.75 3.99 21.12
CA HIS A 106 29.31 5.28 20.77
C HIS A 106 30.20 5.79 21.90
N CYS A 107 31.37 6.32 21.56
CA CYS A 107 32.27 6.90 22.55
C CYS A 107 31.65 8.16 23.18
N PRO A 108 31.53 8.28 24.51
CA PRO A 108 30.89 9.42 25.15
C PRO A 108 31.63 10.75 24.93
N LYS A 109 32.91 10.72 24.53
CA LYS A 109 33.71 11.93 24.27
C LYS A 109 33.67 12.43 22.82
N CYS A 110 33.71 11.52 21.84
CA CYS A 110 33.83 11.89 20.42
C CYS A 110 32.73 11.30 19.53
N ASN A 111 31.78 10.56 20.11
CA ASN A 111 30.64 9.93 19.45
C ASN A 111 31.01 8.99 18.29
N LYS A 112 32.26 8.51 18.23
CA LYS A 112 32.68 7.53 17.22
C LYS A 112 32.06 6.17 17.54
N ALA A 113 31.45 5.55 16.52
CA ALA A 113 30.86 4.22 16.59
C ALA A 113 31.95 3.14 16.70
N PHE A 114 31.76 2.16 17.58
CA PHE A 114 32.63 1.00 17.73
C PHE A 114 31.84 -0.25 18.14
N LEU A 115 32.39 -1.43 17.82
CA LEU A 115 31.82 -2.72 18.21
C LEU A 115 32.59 -3.29 19.42
N LYS A 116 31.88 -3.97 20.31
CA LYS A 116 32.51 -4.64 21.46
C LYS A 116 33.06 -6.01 21.03
N GLU A 117 34.37 -6.20 21.10
CA GLU A 117 35.03 -7.47 20.71
C GLU A 117 35.10 -8.50 21.85
N SER A 118 35.15 -8.09 23.12
CA SER A 118 35.33 -8.98 24.28
C SER A 118 34.42 -8.63 25.47
N GLY A 119 34.19 -9.57 26.39
CA GLY A 119 33.14 -9.52 27.42
C GLY A 119 33.15 -8.38 28.45
N CYS A 120 34.19 -7.54 28.53
CA CYS A 120 34.27 -6.47 29.53
C CYS A 120 33.34 -5.28 29.19
N ASN A 121 32.56 -4.79 30.16
CA ASN A 121 31.61 -3.68 29.97
C ASN A 121 32.20 -2.28 30.19
N LYS A 122 33.48 -2.17 30.55
CA LYS A 122 34.12 -0.88 30.73
C LYS A 122 34.36 -0.24 29.35
N ILE A 123 33.81 0.95 29.16
CA ILE A 123 33.90 1.78 27.95
C ILE A 123 34.91 2.89 28.19
#